data_AF-A0A1S4ERU0-F1
#
_entry.id   AF-A0A1S4ERU0-F1
#
_cell.length_a   1.000
_cell.length_b   1.000
_cell.length_c   1.000
_cell.angle_alpha   90.00
_cell.angle_beta   90.00
_cell.angle_gamma   90.00
#
_symmetry.space_group_name_H-M   'P 1'
#
loop_
_entity.id
_entity.type
_entity.pdbx_description
1 polymer ?
#
loop_
_entity_poly.entity_id
_entity_poly.type
_entity_poly.pdbx_seq_one_letter_code
_entity_poly.pdbx_strand_id
1 'polypeptide(L)'
;EALLVLQQFVKVIRPLTSPSSYDFAPFTSDIYQCTLVRLKAADIDQEVKERAISCMGQIICNLGDYLKSELPVCLPILLDRLRNEITRLTTVKALTKIAASPLRIDLRPILTDGIPILG
;
A
#
# COMPACT_ATOMS: atom_id res chain seq x y z
N GLU A 1 9.93 4.64 -12.06
CA GLU A 1 10.87 5.49 -11.28
C GLU A 1 10.26 6.34 -10.15
N ALA A 2 9.39 7.34 -10.39
CA ALA A 2 8.94 8.25 -9.30
C ALA A 2 8.30 7.56 -8.08
N LEU A 3 7.42 6.58 -8.29
CA LEU A 3 6.78 5.81 -7.20
C LEU A 3 7.77 4.94 -6.41
N LEU A 4 8.88 4.55 -7.03
CA LEU A 4 9.95 3.81 -6.36
C LEU A 4 10.71 4.71 -5.38
N VAL A 5 10.95 5.96 -5.76
CA VAL A 5 11.57 6.97 -4.90
C VAL A 5 10.65 7.29 -3.72
N LEU A 6 9.36 7.53 -3.99
CA LEU A 6 8.36 7.76 -2.94
C LEU A 6 8.32 6.59 -1.94
N GLN A 7 8.40 5.35 -2.43
CA GLN A 7 8.47 4.16 -1.59
C GLN A 7 9.69 4.17 -0.66
N GLN A 8 10.84 4.68 -1.10
CA GLN A 8 12.02 4.82 -0.23
C GLN A 8 11.83 5.96 0.76
N PHE A 9 11.26 7.09 0.36
CA PHE A 9 10.99 8.21 1.25
C PHE A 9 10.12 7.79 2.43
N VAL A 10 9.05 7.03 2.19
CA VAL A 10 8.18 6.47 3.26
C VAL A 10 8.98 5.71 4.32
N LYS A 11 9.96 4.90 3.92
CA LYS A 11 10.80 4.15 4.86
C LYS A 11 11.75 5.03 5.66
N VAL A 12 12.23 6.12 5.06
CA VAL A 12 13.19 7.04 5.67
C VAL A 12 12.51 8.02 6.61
N ILE A 13 11.38 8.60 6.22
CA ILE A 13 10.63 9.54 7.07
C ILE A 13 10.00 8.83 8.27
N ARG A 14 9.66 7.54 8.10
CA ARG A 14 9.14 6.71 9.17
C ARG A 14 9.68 5.28 9.11
N PRO A 15 10.88 5.05 9.65
CA PRO A 15 11.39 3.70 9.84
C PRO A 15 10.57 2.98 10.91
N LEU A 16 10.35 1.68 10.72
CA LEU A 16 9.62 0.83 11.69
C LEU A 16 10.56 0.01 12.59
N THR A 17 11.83 -0.09 12.21
CA THR A 17 12.84 -0.91 12.91
C THR A 17 13.84 -0.09 13.72
N SER A 18 13.77 1.24 13.62
CA SER A 18 14.64 2.17 14.34
C SER A 18 13.84 3.39 14.79
N PRO A 19 14.20 4.00 15.93
CA PRO A 19 13.57 5.24 16.36
C PRO A 19 13.83 6.37 15.36
N SER A 20 12.84 7.24 15.18
CA SER A 20 12.92 8.47 14.38
C SER A 20 12.22 9.60 15.13
N SER A 21 12.83 10.78 15.15
CA SER A 21 12.24 12.02 15.69
C SER A 21 11.60 12.89 14.60
N TYR A 22 11.58 12.43 13.35
CA TYR A 22 11.03 13.18 12.23
C TYR A 22 9.51 13.22 12.29
N ASP A 23 8.93 14.42 12.22
CA ASP A 23 7.49 14.59 12.10
C ASP A 23 7.03 14.34 10.65
N PHE A 24 6.62 13.10 10.37
CA PHE A 24 6.12 12.67 9.07
C PHE A 24 4.62 12.94 8.87
N ALA A 25 3.88 13.29 9.94
CA ALA A 25 2.42 13.38 9.90
C ALA A 25 1.91 14.37 8.83
N PRO A 26 2.51 15.57 8.64
CA PRO A 26 2.06 16.53 7.63
C PRO A 26 2.08 16.00 6.19
N PHE A 27 3.00 15.08 5.87
CA PHE A 27 3.18 14.56 4.51
C PHE A 27 2.30 13.34 4.21
N THR A 28 1.66 12.75 5.23
CA THR A 28 0.98 11.46 5.12
C THR A 28 -0.17 11.51 4.11
N SER A 29 -0.96 12.59 4.14
CA SER A 29 -2.08 12.78 3.20
C SER A 29 -1.58 12.88 1.75
N ASP A 30 -0.58 13.71 1.48
CA ASP A 30 -0.10 13.94 0.11
C ASP A 30 0.58 12.70 -0.49
N ILE A 31 1.38 11.99 0.31
CA ILE A 31 2.01 10.72 -0.07
C ILE A 31 0.94 9.68 -0.45
N TYR A 32 -0.13 9.60 0.34
CA TYR A 32 -1.25 8.72 0.06
C TYR A 32 -1.98 9.11 -1.24
N GLN A 33 -2.41 10.37 -1.35
CA GLN A 33 -3.23 10.85 -2.46
C GLN A 33 -2.51 10.72 -3.80
N CYS A 34 -1.23 11.08 -3.89
CA CYS A 34 -0.48 10.98 -5.13
C CYS A 34 -0.34 9.53 -5.63
N THR A 35 -0.22 8.57 -4.72
CA THR A 35 -0.16 7.14 -5.06
C THR A 35 -1.53 6.58 -5.39
N LEU A 36 -2.57 7.01 -4.67
CA LEU A 36 -3.96 6.57 -4.87
C LEU A 36 -4.44 6.84 -6.30
N VAL A 37 -4.13 8.02 -6.86
CA VAL A 37 -4.50 8.39 -8.23
C VAL A 37 -3.99 7.34 -9.23
N ARG A 38 -2.74 6.89 -9.07
CA ARG A 38 -2.15 5.85 -9.95
C ARG A 38 -2.68 4.46 -9.66
N LEU A 39 -2.97 4.15 -8.40
CA LEU A 39 -3.54 2.86 -8.02
C LEU A 39 -4.96 2.65 -8.59
N LYS A 40 -5.77 3.72 -8.66
CA LYS A 40 -7.12 3.71 -9.22
C LYS A 40 -7.15 3.67 -10.75
N ALA A 41 -6.10 4.16 -11.41
CA ALA A 41 -6.07 4.26 -12.87
C ALA A 41 -6.16 2.87 -13.54
N ALA A 42 -7.13 2.70 -14.42
CA ALA A 42 -7.33 1.46 -15.18
C ALA A 42 -6.53 1.46 -16.49
N ASP A 43 -6.37 2.62 -17.13
CA ASP A 43 -5.75 2.76 -18.44
C ASP A 43 -4.40 3.50 -18.34
N ILE A 44 -3.46 2.82 -17.69
CA ILE A 44 -2.06 3.24 -17.63
C ILE A 44 -1.17 2.02 -17.87
N ASP A 45 0.07 2.31 -18.21
CA ASP A 45 1.11 1.31 -18.42
C ASP A 45 1.19 0.32 -17.24
N GLN A 46 1.40 -0.96 -17.57
CA GLN A 46 1.38 -2.07 -16.61
C GLN A 46 2.49 -1.91 -15.56
N GLU A 47 3.67 -1.46 -15.94
CA GLU A 47 4.76 -1.23 -14.99
C GLU A 47 4.34 -0.17 -13.97
N VAL A 48 3.69 0.91 -14.43
CA VAL A 48 3.22 1.98 -13.54
C VAL A 48 2.14 1.47 -12.56
N LYS A 49 1.26 0.56 -13.00
CA LYS A 49 0.27 -0.09 -12.10
C LYS A 49 0.96 -0.90 -11.01
N GLU A 50 1.90 -1.74 -11.38
CA GLU A 50 2.63 -2.59 -10.43
C GLU A 50 3.47 -1.77 -9.44
N ARG A 51 4.06 -0.67 -9.91
CA ARG A 51 4.73 0.30 -9.05
C ARG A 51 3.76 0.98 -8.09
N ALA A 52 2.55 1.33 -8.52
CA ALA A 52 1.53 1.91 -7.65
C ALA A 52 1.06 0.93 -6.56
N ILE A 53 0.84 -0.34 -6.90
CA ILE A 53 0.50 -1.39 -5.94
C ILE A 53 1.62 -1.56 -4.90
N SER A 54 2.86 -1.70 -5.38
CA SER A 54 4.03 -1.87 -4.50
C SER A 54 4.27 -0.66 -3.59
N CYS A 55 4.06 0.55 -4.12
CA CYS A 55 4.20 1.80 -3.37
C CYS A 55 3.10 1.94 -2.32
N MET A 56 1.83 1.70 -2.68
CA MET A 56 0.72 1.74 -1.73
C MET A 56 0.89 0.68 -0.62
N GLY A 57 1.35 -0.52 -0.96
CA GLY A 57 1.67 -1.55 0.04
C GLY A 57 2.72 -1.08 1.05
N GLN A 58 3.74 -0.34 0.62
CA GLN A 58 4.71 0.27 1.52
C GLN A 58 4.09 1.39 2.37
N ILE A 59 3.30 2.26 1.75
CA ILE A 59 2.61 3.36 2.44
C ILE A 59 1.74 2.81 3.57
N ILE A 60 0.91 1.79 3.30
CA ILE A 60 0.08 1.16 4.34
C ILE A 60 0.95 0.46 5.38
N CYS A 61 2.02 -0.24 4.97
CA CYS A 61 2.95 -0.91 5.88
C CYS A 61 3.56 0.07 6.91
N ASN A 62 3.92 1.29 6.51
CA ASN A 62 4.61 2.25 7.37
C ASN A 62 3.71 3.33 7.95
N LEU A 63 2.63 3.70 7.27
CA LEU A 63 1.79 4.85 7.62
C LEU A 63 0.34 4.46 7.91
N GLY A 64 -0.01 3.16 7.85
CA GLY A 64 -1.40 2.69 7.90
C GLY A 64 -2.17 3.06 9.17
N ASP A 65 -1.50 3.25 10.31
CA ASP A 65 -2.09 3.72 11.56
C ASP A 65 -2.45 5.22 11.56
N TYR A 66 -1.85 6.01 10.66
CA TYR A 66 -2.22 7.40 10.37
C TYR A 66 -3.20 7.51 9.18
N LEU A 67 -3.47 6.40 8.49
CA LEU A 67 -4.31 6.34 7.30
C LEU A 67 -5.62 5.56 7.54
N LYS A 68 -6.13 5.55 8.78
CA LYS A 68 -7.29 4.73 9.17
C LYS A 68 -8.56 5.06 8.39
N SER A 69 -8.77 6.33 8.02
CA SER A 69 -9.91 6.78 7.21
C SER A 69 -9.81 6.33 5.74
N GLU A 70 -8.59 6.03 5.29
CA GLU A 70 -8.24 5.74 3.92
C GLU A 70 -8.17 4.23 3.64
N LEU A 71 -7.93 3.42 4.68
CA LEU A 71 -7.90 1.95 4.58
C LEU A 71 -9.18 1.36 3.96
N PRO A 72 -10.41 1.82 4.32
CA PRO A 72 -11.64 1.34 3.69
C PRO A 72 -11.71 1.59 2.18
N VAL A 73 -10.94 2.54 1.64
CA VAL A 73 -10.86 2.81 0.20
C VAL A 73 -9.74 1.99 -0.43
N CYS A 74 -8.57 1.91 0.20
CA CYS A 74 -7.39 1.27 -0.40
C CYS A 74 -7.43 -0.25 -0.39
N LEU A 75 -7.89 -0.86 0.70
CA LEU A 75 -7.88 -2.32 0.84
C LEU A 75 -8.78 -2.99 -0.24
N PRO A 76 -10.00 -2.51 -0.53
CA PRO A 76 -10.80 -3.06 -1.63
C PRO A 76 -10.12 -2.93 -2.99
N ILE A 77 -9.43 -1.82 -3.27
CA ILE A 77 -8.69 -1.66 -4.54
C ILE A 77 -7.58 -2.70 -4.64
N LEU A 78 -6.83 -2.94 -3.55
CA LEU A 78 -5.82 -4.00 -3.53
C LEU A 78 -6.46 -5.38 -3.71
N LEU A 79 -7.62 -5.66 -3.11
CA LEU A 79 -8.35 -6.90 -3.34
C LEU A 79 -8.73 -7.08 -4.82
N ASP A 80 -9.19 -6.03 -5.49
CA ASP A 80 -9.49 -6.10 -6.93
C ASP A 80 -8.23 -6.32 -7.77
N ARG A 81 -7.09 -5.74 -7.38
CA ARG A 81 -5.78 -6.04 -8.01
C ARG A 81 -5.29 -7.45 -7.71
N LEU A 82 -5.68 -8.05 -6.59
CA LEU A 82 -5.39 -9.44 -6.25
C LEU A 82 -6.19 -10.40 -7.14
N ARG A 83 -7.45 -10.08 -7.45
CA ARG A 83 -8.32 -10.85 -8.35
C ARG A 83 -7.83 -10.86 -9.80
N ASN A 84 -7.11 -9.81 -10.22
CA ASN A 84 -6.60 -9.70 -11.57
C ASN A 84 -5.27 -10.46 -11.71
N GLU A 85 -5.25 -11.49 -12.58
CA GLU A 85 -4.11 -12.38 -12.81
C GLU A 85 -2.81 -11.63 -13.14
N ILE A 86 -2.89 -10.55 -13.91
CA ILE A 86 -1.72 -9.76 -14.33
C ILE A 86 -1.09 -9.04 -13.13
N THR A 87 -1.92 -8.47 -12.24
CA THR A 87 -1.43 -7.73 -11.05
C THR A 87 -1.33 -8.57 -9.79
N ARG A 88 -1.75 -9.84 -9.83
CA ARG A 88 -1.91 -10.72 -8.67
C ARG A 88 -0.61 -10.84 -7.88
N LEU A 89 0.48 -11.24 -8.55
CA LEU A 89 1.76 -11.49 -7.88
C LEU A 89 2.29 -10.25 -7.14
N THR A 90 2.22 -9.09 -7.77
CA THR A 90 2.65 -7.82 -7.17
C THR A 90 1.78 -7.44 -5.98
N THR A 91 0.47 -7.72 -6.07
CA THR A 91 -0.48 -7.49 -4.98
C THR A 91 -0.25 -8.43 -3.80
N VAL A 92 0.03 -9.72 -4.05
CA VAL A 92 0.41 -10.67 -3.00
C VAL A 92 1.60 -10.14 -2.22
N LYS A 93 2.68 -9.71 -2.91
CA LYS A 93 3.88 -9.15 -2.26
C LYS A 93 3.56 -7.90 -1.42
N ALA A 94 2.67 -7.03 -1.91
CA ALA A 94 2.22 -5.85 -1.18
C ALA A 94 1.44 -6.23 0.09
N LEU A 95 0.50 -7.17 -0.01
CA LEU A 95 -0.29 -7.65 1.13
C LEU A 95 0.56 -8.41 2.16
N THR A 96 1.52 -9.24 1.73
CA THR A 96 2.51 -9.87 2.62
C THR A 96 3.23 -8.81 3.44
N LYS A 97 3.63 -7.71 2.80
CA LYS A 97 4.33 -6.61 3.48
C LYS A 97 3.45 -5.88 4.48
N ILE A 98 2.17 -5.65 4.15
CA ILE A 98 1.22 -5.02 5.06
C ILE A 98 0.96 -5.93 6.26
N ALA A 99 0.71 -7.22 6.03
CA ALA A 99 0.45 -8.21 7.08
C ALA A 99 1.64 -8.40 8.03
N ALA A 100 2.87 -8.29 7.52
CA ALA A 100 4.09 -8.35 8.32
C ALA A 100 4.42 -7.04 9.08
N SER A 101 3.63 -5.97 8.89
CA SER A 101 3.89 -4.69 9.55
C SER A 101 3.65 -4.77 11.06
N PRO A 102 4.52 -4.18 11.90
CA PRO A 102 4.30 -4.07 13.35
C PRO A 102 3.10 -3.18 13.71
N LEU A 103 2.55 -2.41 12.76
CA LEU A 103 1.43 -1.48 12.99
C LEU A 103 0.08 -2.17 13.19
N ARG A 104 -0.01 -3.48 12.96
CA ARG A 104 -1.23 -4.30 13.13
C ARG A 104 -2.44 -3.68 12.42
N ILE A 105 -2.25 -3.38 11.14
CA ILE A 105 -3.30 -2.83 10.28
C ILE A 105 -4.48 -3.79 10.22
N ASP A 106 -5.69 -3.26 10.35
CA ASP A 106 -6.91 -4.06 10.27
C ASP A 106 -7.18 -4.49 8.81
N LEU A 107 -6.92 -5.77 8.53
CA LEU A 107 -7.13 -6.37 7.22
C LEU A 107 -8.48 -7.09 7.09
N ARG A 108 -9.30 -7.15 8.16
CA ARG A 108 -10.62 -7.80 8.15
C ARG A 108 -11.49 -7.43 6.93
N PRO A 109 -11.50 -6.18 6.42
CA PRO A 109 -12.33 -5.81 5.27
C PRO A 109 -12.09 -6.63 4.00
N ILE A 110 -10.92 -7.28 3.85
CA ILE A 110 -10.58 -8.04 2.63
C ILE A 110 -10.33 -9.52 2.91
N LEU A 111 -10.40 -10.00 4.16
CA LEU A 111 -10.05 -11.39 4.48
C LEU A 111 -11.03 -12.39 3.87
N THR A 112 -12.34 -12.14 3.98
CA THR A 112 -13.40 -13.04 3.51
C THR A 112 -13.24 -13.38 2.02
N ASP A 113 -12.94 -12.37 1.21
CA ASP A 113 -12.79 -12.52 -0.23
C ASP A 113 -11.36 -12.83 -0.64
N GLY A 114 -10.36 -12.37 0.12
CA GLY A 114 -8.95 -12.50 -0.22
C GLY A 114 -8.38 -13.89 0.06
N ILE A 115 -8.76 -14.52 1.19
CA ILE A 115 -8.25 -15.84 1.57
C ILE A 115 -8.50 -16.90 0.48
N PRO A 116 -9.71 -17.02 -0.10
CA PRO A 116 -9.97 -17.98 -1.18
C PRO A 116 -9.16 -17.75 -2.46
N ILE A 117 -8.67 -16.53 -2.70
CA ILE A 117 -7.88 -16.20 -3.90
C ILE A 117 -6.39 -16.55 -3.70
N LEU A 118 -5.95 -16.63 -2.44
CA LEU A 118 -4.54 -16.86 -2.07
C LEU A 118 -4.19 -18.35 -1.94
N GLY A 119 -5.17 -19.22 -1.73
CA GLY A 119 -5.01 -20.69 -1.69
C GLY A 119 -5.19 -21.33 -3.05
#